data_AF-A0A7V0YJS1-F1
#
_entry.id   AF-A0A7V0YJS1-F1
#
_cell.length_a   1.000
_cell.length_b   1.000
_cell.length_c   1.000
_cell.angle_alpha   90.00
_cell.angle_beta   90.00
_cell.angle_gamma   90.00
#
_symmetry.space_group_name_H-M   'P 1'
#
loop_
_entity.id
_entity.type
_entity.pdbx_description
1 polymer ?
#
loop_
_entity_poly.entity_id
_entity_poly.type
_entity_poly.pdbx_seq_one_letter_code
_entity_poly.pdbx_strand_id
1 'polypeptide(L)'
;MKSVRLVLLFLFISLFLFDACKKQRQEPETPVGIDSTKIKFINPFSYADSVLSKKILLVYLDDSTKTFQGIFENEGYGIGFFILEPLDTGNVVSYLSEVLDGISDGAEIDTINFAPDQKFLYYNSGSAFIGSKNLEVYQYLFKPATRELFKSYCSLSEDGSVLQIFSKNLRDNSKKDVINFFTRQIETKFIDDLSQRKVKIKYE
;
A
#
# COMPACT_ATOMS: atom_id res chain seq x y z
N MET A 1 49.74 -31.78 50.39
CA MET A 1 49.74 -32.29 49.00
C MET A 1 48.31 -32.59 48.52
N LYS A 2 47.54 -31.58 48.08
CA LYS A 2 46.24 -31.76 47.41
C LYS A 2 45.90 -30.52 46.58
N SER A 3 46.67 -30.26 45.52
CA SER A 3 46.40 -29.08 44.65
C SER A 3 46.76 -29.28 43.18
N VAL A 4 46.94 -30.52 42.71
CA VAL A 4 47.41 -30.77 41.32
C VAL A 4 46.33 -31.42 40.43
N ARG A 5 45.18 -31.81 40.97
CA ARG A 5 44.12 -32.49 40.19
C ARG A 5 43.01 -31.59 39.64
N LEU A 6 42.96 -30.31 40.00
CA LEU A 6 41.84 -29.42 39.59
C LEU A 6 42.08 -28.70 38.26
N VAL A 7 43.34 -28.48 37.86
CA VAL A 7 43.68 -27.68 36.66
C VAL A 7 43.53 -28.48 35.36
N LEU A 8 43.73 -29.81 35.41
CA LEU A 8 43.60 -30.67 34.23
C LEU A 8 42.14 -30.94 33.83
N LEU A 9 41.19 -30.86 34.77
CA LEU A 9 39.77 -31.07 34.46
C LEU A 9 39.16 -29.88 33.69
N PHE A 10 39.64 -28.66 33.95
CA PHE A 10 39.18 -27.45 33.26
C PHE A 10 39.72 -27.32 31.84
N LEU A 11 40.89 -27.91 31.54
CA LEU A 11 41.48 -27.91 30.20
C LEU A 11 40.81 -28.89 29.22
N PHE A 12 40.14 -29.93 29.72
CA PHE A 12 39.39 -30.86 28.87
C PHE A 12 38.01 -30.34 28.47
N ILE A 13 37.33 -29.57 29.33
CA ILE A 13 36.01 -29.02 29.02
C ILE A 13 36.08 -27.88 27.97
N SER A 14 37.20 -27.14 27.93
CA SER A 14 37.38 -26.07 26.95
C SER A 14 37.68 -26.58 25.53
N LEU A 15 38.18 -27.82 25.36
CA LEU A 15 38.42 -28.41 24.04
C LEU A 15 37.14 -29.00 23.41
N PHE A 16 36.17 -29.44 24.21
CA PHE A 16 34.90 -29.97 23.69
C PHE A 16 33.85 -28.89 23.33
N LEU A 17 34.03 -27.63 23.76
CA LEU A 17 33.14 -26.53 23.40
C LEU A 17 33.44 -25.89 22.04
N PHE A 18 34.59 -26.19 21.42
CA PHE A 18 34.93 -25.67 20.09
C PHE A 18 34.41 -26.52 18.93
N ASP A 19 34.03 -27.79 19.15
CA ASP A 19 33.52 -28.67 18.08
C ASP A 19 31.98 -28.61 17.92
N ALA A 20 31.26 -28.00 18.88
CA ALA A 20 29.81 -27.84 18.82
C ALA A 20 29.34 -26.60 18.03
N CYS A 21 30.27 -25.79 17.52
CA CYS A 21 29.96 -24.64 16.67
C CYS A 21 30.40 -24.87 15.21
N LYS A 22 30.21 -26.10 14.71
CA LYS A 22 29.89 -26.24 13.28
C LYS A 22 28.52 -25.62 13.09
N LYS A 23 28.49 -24.32 12.78
CA LYS A 23 27.37 -23.72 12.06
C LYS A 23 27.11 -24.64 10.88
N GLN A 24 26.07 -25.46 10.98
CA GLN A 24 25.37 -25.89 9.79
C GLN A 24 25.06 -24.59 9.07
N ARG A 25 25.83 -24.29 8.03
CA ARG A 25 25.33 -23.46 6.95
C ARG A 25 24.11 -24.25 6.48
N GLN A 26 22.94 -23.89 7.01
CA GLN A 26 21.78 -23.85 6.16
C GLN A 26 22.25 -23.03 4.97
N GLU A 27 22.56 -23.72 3.87
CA GLU A 27 22.46 -23.07 2.58
C GLU A 27 21.10 -22.37 2.61
N PRO A 28 21.04 -21.04 2.37
CA PRO A 28 19.73 -20.43 2.18
C PRO A 28 19.05 -21.30 1.14
N GLU A 29 17.92 -21.91 1.51
CA GLU A 29 17.08 -22.60 0.54
C GLU A 29 16.95 -21.61 -0.61
N THR A 30 17.48 -22.01 -1.76
CA THR A 30 17.41 -21.16 -2.94
C THR A 30 15.93 -20.86 -3.08
N PRO A 31 15.49 -19.58 -3.06
CA PRO A 31 14.07 -19.29 -3.13
C PRO A 31 13.51 -20.07 -4.31
N VAL A 32 12.53 -20.94 -4.01
CA VAL A 32 11.94 -21.80 -5.03
C VAL A 32 11.42 -20.87 -6.10
N GLY A 33 12.11 -20.86 -7.24
CA GLY A 33 11.75 -20.00 -8.35
C GLY A 33 10.28 -20.20 -8.68
N ILE A 34 9.50 -19.13 -8.55
CA ILE A 34 8.10 -19.14 -8.91
C ILE A 34 8.06 -18.96 -10.42
N ASP A 35 8.06 -20.09 -11.14
CA ASP A 35 7.78 -20.11 -12.57
C ASP A 35 6.53 -19.27 -12.85
N SER A 36 6.60 -18.43 -13.88
CA SER A 36 5.49 -17.66 -14.46
C SER A 36 4.17 -18.43 -14.60
N THR A 37 4.22 -19.76 -14.79
CA THR A 37 3.05 -20.63 -14.84
C THR A 37 2.41 -20.86 -13.46
N LYS A 38 3.21 -20.85 -12.39
CA LYS A 38 2.79 -21.01 -10.99
C LYS A 38 2.19 -19.74 -10.39
N ILE A 39 2.59 -18.56 -10.87
CA ILE A 39 2.08 -17.26 -10.38
C ILE A 39 0.55 -17.19 -10.49
N LYS A 40 -0.04 -17.77 -11.54
CA LYS A 40 -1.50 -17.79 -11.73
C LYS A 40 -2.27 -18.57 -10.65
N PHE A 41 -1.58 -19.42 -9.89
CA PHE A 41 -2.17 -20.23 -8.82
C PHE A 41 -1.93 -19.64 -7.43
N ILE A 42 -1.19 -18.52 -7.33
CA ILE A 42 -0.96 -17.84 -6.06
C ILE A 42 -2.19 -17.00 -5.73
N ASN A 43 -2.72 -17.17 -4.52
CA ASN A 43 -3.75 -16.28 -4.01
C ASN A 43 -3.14 -14.88 -3.79
N PRO A 44 -3.61 -13.83 -4.50
CA PRO A 44 -3.02 -12.50 -4.41
C PRO A 44 -3.05 -11.90 -3.00
N PHE A 45 -4.12 -12.13 -2.24
CA PHE A 45 -4.28 -11.64 -0.87
C PHE A 45 -3.31 -12.31 0.08
N SER A 46 -3.28 -13.65 0.09
CA SER A 46 -2.37 -14.41 0.96
C SER A 46 -0.91 -14.09 0.67
N TYR A 47 -0.56 -13.91 -0.61
CA TYR A 47 0.79 -13.50 -0.99
C TYR A 47 1.10 -12.10 -0.46
N ALA A 48 0.27 -11.09 -0.77
CA ALA A 48 0.53 -9.73 -0.34
C ALA A 48 0.60 -9.57 1.19
N ASP A 49 -0.28 -10.26 1.92
CA ASP A 49 -0.24 -10.32 3.39
C ASP A 49 1.07 -10.93 3.90
N SER A 50 1.53 -12.03 3.32
CA SER A 50 2.80 -12.68 3.72
C SER A 50 4.04 -11.80 3.51
N VAL A 51 4.00 -10.88 2.53
CA VAL A 51 5.12 -9.98 2.21
C VAL A 51 5.05 -8.70 3.03
N LEU A 52 3.87 -8.09 3.15
CA LEU A 52 3.71 -6.77 3.74
C LEU A 52 3.39 -6.83 5.24
N SER A 53 2.79 -7.93 5.72
CA SER A 53 2.21 -8.03 7.07
C SER A 53 1.27 -6.85 7.35
N LYS A 54 0.36 -6.59 6.40
CA LYS A 54 -0.62 -5.49 6.44
C LYS A 54 -1.99 -6.05 6.05
N LYS A 55 -3.05 -5.43 6.57
CA LYS A 55 -4.42 -5.74 6.12
C LYS A 55 -4.58 -5.27 4.68
N ILE A 56 -4.70 -6.22 3.75
CA ILE A 56 -4.87 -5.95 2.32
C ILE A 56 -6.34 -5.64 2.04
N LEU A 57 -6.60 -4.49 1.42
CA LEU A 57 -7.95 -4.04 1.09
C LEU A 57 -8.37 -4.43 -0.34
N LEU A 58 -7.41 -4.38 -1.26
CA LEU A 58 -7.59 -4.78 -2.66
C LEU A 58 -6.25 -5.30 -3.17
N VAL A 59 -6.26 -6.37 -3.95
CA VAL A 59 -5.07 -6.82 -4.69
C VAL A 59 -5.47 -7.60 -5.93
N TYR A 60 -4.75 -7.38 -7.03
CA TYR A 60 -4.88 -8.19 -8.24
C TYR A 60 -3.51 -8.54 -8.81
N LEU A 61 -3.48 -9.60 -9.62
CA LEU A 61 -2.33 -9.95 -10.45
C LEU A 61 -2.42 -9.22 -11.80
N ASP A 62 -1.42 -8.43 -12.12
CA ASP A 62 -1.24 -7.88 -13.46
C ASP A 62 -0.53 -8.93 -14.33
N ASP A 63 -1.29 -9.54 -15.24
CA ASP A 63 -0.77 -10.58 -16.11
C ASP A 63 0.31 -10.10 -17.09
N SER A 64 0.37 -8.81 -17.40
CA SER A 64 1.35 -8.25 -18.34
C SER A 64 2.72 -8.08 -17.71
N THR A 65 2.76 -7.58 -16.48
CA THR A 65 3.98 -7.33 -15.72
C THR A 65 4.33 -8.46 -14.75
N LYS A 66 3.40 -9.42 -14.56
CA LYS A 66 3.49 -10.50 -13.56
C LYS A 66 3.70 -9.97 -12.14
N THR A 67 3.06 -8.85 -11.81
CA THR A 67 3.15 -8.22 -10.48
C THR A 67 1.84 -8.25 -9.73
N PHE A 68 1.88 -8.32 -8.40
CA PHE A 68 0.71 -8.09 -7.56
C PHE A 68 0.62 -6.61 -7.21
N GLN A 69 -0.53 -6.00 -7.46
CA GLN A 69 -0.76 -4.57 -7.28
C GLN A 69 -1.98 -4.39 -6.40
N GLY A 70 -1.93 -3.48 -5.43
CA GLY A 70 -3.02 -3.37 -4.47
C GLY A 70 -2.97 -2.18 -3.52
N ILE A 71 -3.91 -2.20 -2.60
CA ILE A 71 -4.11 -1.21 -1.54
C ILE A 71 -4.07 -1.95 -0.20
N PHE A 72 -3.34 -1.39 0.76
CA PHE A 72 -3.28 -1.89 2.12
C PHE A 72 -3.77 -0.83 3.11
N GLU A 73 -4.26 -1.28 4.25
CA GLU A 73 -4.54 -0.45 5.42
C GLU A 73 -3.33 -0.42 6.36
N ASN A 74 -3.05 0.75 6.91
CA ASN A 74 -2.06 0.93 7.96
C ASN A 74 -2.72 1.05 9.33
N GLU A 75 -2.09 0.50 10.36
CA GLU A 75 -2.59 0.60 11.74
C GLU A 75 -2.72 2.05 12.19
N GLY A 76 -3.83 2.37 12.91
CA GLY A 76 -4.03 3.67 13.53
C GLY A 76 -4.52 4.79 12.60
N TYR A 77 -5.14 4.44 11.46
CA TYR A 77 -5.59 5.28 10.34
C TYR A 77 -4.54 5.42 9.23
N GLY A 78 -5.02 5.25 8.00
CA GLY A 78 -4.28 5.44 6.77
C GLY A 78 -4.33 4.25 5.83
N ILE A 79 -4.07 4.54 4.55
CA ILE A 79 -3.99 3.55 3.48
C ILE A 79 -2.69 3.73 2.72
N GLY A 80 -2.28 2.73 1.95
CA GLY A 80 -1.18 2.85 1.01
C GLY A 80 -1.36 1.94 -0.20
N PHE A 81 -0.57 2.21 -1.23
CA PHE A 81 -0.54 1.46 -2.48
C PHE A 81 0.75 0.66 -2.58
N PHE A 82 0.68 -0.50 -3.23
CA PHE A 82 1.85 -1.36 -3.38
C PHE A 82 1.93 -2.02 -4.76
N ILE A 83 3.15 -2.39 -5.12
CA ILE A 83 3.48 -3.32 -6.21
C ILE A 83 4.49 -4.33 -5.69
N LEU A 84 4.16 -5.61 -5.80
CA LEU A 84 5.03 -6.73 -5.41
C LEU A 84 5.43 -7.53 -6.64
N GLU A 85 6.70 -7.89 -6.70
CA GLU A 85 7.26 -8.78 -7.71
C GLU A 85 7.46 -10.16 -7.09
N PRO A 86 6.79 -11.21 -7.61
CA PRO A 86 6.93 -12.58 -7.12
C PRO A 86 8.14 -13.33 -7.69
N LEU A 87 9.13 -12.65 -8.25
CA LEU A 87 10.23 -13.29 -8.99
C LEU A 87 11.22 -14.06 -8.09
N ASP A 88 11.91 -15.01 -8.74
CA ASP A 88 12.72 -16.12 -8.20
C ASP A 88 13.77 -15.83 -7.12
N THR A 89 14.11 -14.56 -6.84
CA THR A 89 15.18 -14.20 -5.88
C THR A 89 14.68 -13.76 -4.51
N GLY A 90 13.35 -13.78 -4.29
CA GLY A 90 12.73 -13.44 -3.02
C GLY A 90 11.52 -12.52 -3.20
N ASN A 91 10.73 -12.37 -2.14
CA ASN A 91 9.57 -11.48 -2.13
C ASN A 91 10.04 -10.01 -2.19
N VAL A 92 10.00 -9.39 -3.38
CA VAL A 92 10.45 -8.00 -3.56
C VAL A 92 9.26 -7.06 -3.57
N VAL A 93 9.26 -6.12 -2.61
CA VAL A 93 8.41 -4.93 -2.66
C VAL A 93 9.02 -3.97 -3.70
N SER A 94 8.44 -3.92 -4.90
CA SER A 94 8.96 -3.05 -5.97
C SER A 94 8.47 -1.61 -5.86
N TYR A 95 7.34 -1.42 -5.17
CA TYR A 95 6.82 -0.12 -4.80
C TYR A 95 5.95 -0.21 -3.54
N LEU A 96 6.10 0.78 -2.67
CA LEU A 96 5.22 1.07 -1.55
C LEU A 96 5.03 2.58 -1.50
N SER A 97 3.79 3.08 -1.48
CA SER A 97 3.54 4.50 -1.29
C SER A 97 3.88 4.92 0.14
N GLU A 98 3.95 6.24 0.37
CA GLU A 98 3.75 6.76 1.72
C GLU A 98 2.37 6.36 2.27
N VAL A 99 2.22 6.41 3.59
CA VAL A 99 0.91 6.24 4.23
C VAL A 99 0.11 7.53 3.99
N LEU A 100 -1.09 7.35 3.43
CA LEU A 100 -2.02 8.42 3.09
C LEU A 100 -3.18 8.42 4.07
N ASP A 101 -3.81 9.57 4.26
CA ASP A 101 -4.99 9.70 5.13
C ASP A 101 -6.15 8.81 4.64
N GLY A 102 -6.71 8.01 5.54
CA GLY A 102 -7.79 7.09 5.15
C GLY A 102 -8.27 6.21 6.29
N ILE A 103 -9.48 5.67 6.13
CA ILE A 103 -10.15 4.76 7.04
C ILE A 103 -10.78 3.68 6.15
N SER A 104 -10.56 2.41 6.48
CA SER A 104 -11.12 1.31 5.66
C SER A 104 -12.62 1.12 5.83
N ASP A 105 -13.16 1.49 6.99
CA ASP A 105 -14.59 1.38 7.29
C ASP A 105 -15.40 2.36 6.44
N GLY A 106 -16.41 1.86 5.73
CA GLY A 106 -17.21 2.64 4.79
C GLY A 106 -16.48 3.08 3.51
N ALA A 107 -15.19 2.76 3.34
CA ALA A 107 -14.45 3.14 2.15
C ALA A 107 -14.89 2.37 0.90
N GLU A 108 -14.86 3.06 -0.22
CA GLU A 108 -15.02 2.47 -1.55
C GLU A 108 -13.64 2.27 -2.17
N ILE A 109 -13.41 1.04 -2.61
CA ILE A 109 -12.12 0.59 -3.13
C ILE A 109 -12.38 -0.19 -4.40
N ASP A 110 -11.80 0.25 -5.51
CA ASP A 110 -12.09 -0.33 -6.82
C ASP A 110 -10.88 -0.22 -7.76
N THR A 111 -10.98 -0.88 -8.91
CA THR A 111 -10.11 -0.66 -10.05
C THR A 111 -10.86 0.09 -11.15
N ILE A 112 -10.29 1.21 -11.59
CA ILE A 112 -10.90 2.08 -12.60
C ILE A 112 -10.06 2.09 -13.86
N ASN A 113 -10.73 2.00 -15.01
CA ASN A 113 -10.10 2.16 -16.31
C ASN A 113 -10.65 3.42 -17.00
N PHE A 114 -9.82 4.42 -17.24
CA PHE A 114 -10.20 5.54 -18.12
C PHE A 114 -10.08 5.18 -19.60
N ALA A 115 -9.18 4.24 -19.92
CA ALA A 115 -8.98 3.64 -21.23
C ALA A 115 -8.49 2.18 -21.05
N PRO A 116 -8.52 1.32 -22.09
CA PRO A 116 -8.12 -0.09 -21.98
C PRO A 116 -6.71 -0.33 -21.39
N ASP A 117 -5.79 0.62 -21.58
CA ASP A 117 -4.40 0.60 -21.11
C ASP A 117 -4.16 1.53 -19.90
N GLN A 118 -5.20 2.17 -19.38
CA GLN A 118 -5.11 3.12 -18.28
C GLN A 118 -5.88 2.63 -17.07
N LYS A 119 -5.31 1.60 -16.43
CA LYS A 119 -5.80 1.01 -15.18
C LYS A 119 -5.29 1.78 -13.97
N PHE A 120 -6.19 2.06 -13.04
CA PHE A 120 -5.93 2.74 -11.78
C PHE A 120 -6.50 1.94 -10.61
N LEU A 121 -5.79 1.98 -9.49
CA LEU A 121 -6.33 1.61 -8.19
C LEU A 121 -6.99 2.84 -7.59
N TYR A 122 -8.28 2.72 -7.26
CA TYR A 122 -9.09 3.78 -6.68
C TYR A 122 -9.38 3.51 -5.22
N TYR A 123 -9.25 4.55 -4.42
CA TYR A 123 -9.71 4.59 -3.04
C TYR A 123 -10.52 5.86 -2.82
N ASN A 124 -11.60 5.73 -2.07
CA ASN A 124 -12.40 6.82 -1.54
C ASN A 124 -12.78 6.50 -0.10
N SER A 125 -12.50 7.42 0.82
CA SER A 125 -12.72 7.19 2.25
C SER A 125 -14.19 7.02 2.64
N GLY A 126 -15.16 7.30 1.76
CA GLY A 126 -16.58 7.05 2.05
C GLY A 126 -17.20 7.95 3.11
N SER A 127 -16.44 8.93 3.60
CA SER A 127 -16.68 9.78 4.79
C SER A 127 -16.33 9.12 6.12
N ALA A 128 -15.45 9.79 6.87
CA ALA A 128 -15.29 9.63 8.30
C ALA A 128 -14.47 10.82 8.82
N PHE A 129 -14.97 11.50 9.85
CA PHE A 129 -14.27 12.59 10.51
C PHE A 129 -13.72 12.12 11.86
N ILE A 130 -12.42 12.36 12.09
CA ILE A 130 -11.87 12.59 13.43
C ILE A 130 -11.28 14.00 13.40
N GLY A 131 -12.13 15.00 13.67
CA GLY A 131 -11.85 16.42 13.45
C GLY A 131 -13.13 17.28 13.46
N SER A 132 -13.03 18.58 13.16
CA SER A 132 -14.03 19.60 13.52
C SER A 132 -14.95 20.09 12.38
N LYS A 133 -15.01 19.44 11.21
CA LYS A 133 -15.94 19.86 10.13
C LYS A 133 -17.01 18.80 9.87
N ASN A 134 -17.99 19.15 9.05
CA ASN A 134 -19.19 18.33 8.84
C ASN A 134 -18.96 17.14 7.90
N LEU A 135 -18.05 17.27 6.93
CA LEU A 135 -17.72 16.22 5.97
C LEU A 135 -16.27 16.39 5.49
N GLU A 136 -15.51 15.29 5.52
CA GLU A 136 -14.18 15.17 4.94
C GLU A 136 -14.09 13.90 4.09
N VAL A 137 -13.59 14.04 2.87
CA VAL A 137 -13.46 12.94 1.90
C VAL A 137 -12.06 12.97 1.31
N TYR A 138 -11.38 11.83 1.42
CA TYR A 138 -10.07 11.58 0.80
C TYR A 138 -10.24 10.63 -0.36
N GLN A 139 -9.71 11.00 -1.52
CA GLN A 139 -9.78 10.19 -2.73
C GLN A 139 -8.39 10.07 -3.35
N TYR A 140 -8.06 8.85 -3.78
CA TYR A 140 -6.77 8.54 -4.38
C TYR A 140 -6.96 7.71 -5.64
N LEU A 141 -6.18 8.05 -6.67
CA LEU A 141 -6.01 7.23 -7.86
C LEU A 141 -4.52 6.96 -8.03
N PHE A 142 -4.15 5.69 -8.00
CA PHE A 142 -2.79 5.26 -8.26
C PHE A 142 -2.72 4.57 -9.62
N LYS A 143 -1.79 5.00 -10.47
CA LYS A 143 -1.50 4.40 -11.78
C LYS A 143 -0.26 3.50 -11.66
N PRO A 144 -0.42 2.16 -11.58
CA PRO A 144 0.72 1.27 -11.31
C PRO A 144 1.81 1.33 -12.40
N ALA A 145 1.40 1.44 -13.66
CA ALA A 145 2.32 1.46 -14.81
C ALA A 145 3.36 2.60 -14.76
N THR A 146 2.98 3.77 -14.23
CA THR A 146 3.86 4.94 -14.10
C THR A 146 4.21 5.25 -12.65
N ARG A 147 3.67 4.50 -11.69
CA ARG A 147 3.76 4.75 -10.24
C ARG A 147 3.31 6.16 -9.85
N GLU A 148 2.40 6.74 -10.62
CA GLU A 148 1.84 8.07 -10.35
C GLU A 148 0.67 7.98 -9.38
N LEU A 149 0.69 8.81 -8.34
CA LEU A 149 -0.40 8.95 -7.38
C LEU A 149 -1.08 10.32 -7.56
N PHE A 150 -2.40 10.31 -7.71
CA PHE A 150 -3.25 11.49 -7.77
C PHE A 150 -4.11 11.54 -6.52
N LYS A 151 -4.18 12.72 -5.89
CA LYS A 151 -4.87 12.92 -4.61
C LYS A 151 -5.95 13.99 -4.76
N SER A 152 -7.09 13.77 -4.12
CA SER A 152 -8.11 14.79 -3.88
C SER A 152 -8.57 14.72 -2.43
N TYR A 153 -8.63 15.89 -1.79
CA TYR A 153 -9.26 16.09 -0.50
C TYR A 153 -10.41 17.08 -0.66
N CYS A 154 -11.57 16.74 -0.11
CA CYS A 154 -12.73 17.60 -0.08
C CYS A 154 -13.18 17.80 1.37
N SER A 155 -13.53 19.03 1.74
CA SER A 155 -14.21 19.32 3.00
C SER A 155 -15.36 20.29 2.83
N LEU A 156 -16.44 20.06 3.58
CA LEU A 156 -17.61 20.93 3.69
C LEU A 156 -17.63 21.58 5.09
N SER A 157 -17.66 22.90 5.11
CA SER A 157 -17.78 23.69 6.34
C SER A 157 -19.25 23.90 6.72
N GLU A 158 -19.51 24.28 7.98
CA GLU A 158 -20.88 24.56 8.48
C GLU A 158 -21.60 25.68 7.71
N ASP A 159 -20.85 26.68 7.23
CA ASP A 159 -21.38 27.78 6.40
C ASP A 159 -21.74 27.36 4.98
N GLY A 160 -21.59 26.07 4.66
CA GLY A 160 -21.87 25.48 3.35
C GLY A 160 -20.75 25.67 2.32
N SER A 161 -19.63 26.30 2.69
CA SER A 161 -18.46 26.46 1.80
C SER A 161 -17.69 25.15 1.63
N VAL A 162 -17.21 24.91 0.41
CA VAL A 162 -16.47 23.69 0.06
C VAL A 162 -15.03 24.04 -0.26
N LEU A 163 -14.09 23.29 0.32
CA LEU A 163 -12.68 23.33 -0.03
C LEU A 163 -12.30 22.03 -0.73
N GLN A 164 -11.82 22.12 -1.97
CA GLN A 164 -11.19 21.02 -2.68
C GLN A 164 -9.69 21.27 -2.84
N ILE A 165 -8.88 20.30 -2.47
CA ILE A 165 -7.42 20.33 -2.61
C ILE A 165 -7.02 19.15 -3.50
N PHE A 166 -6.25 19.43 -4.54
CA PHE A 166 -5.71 18.42 -5.45
C PHE A 166 -4.19 18.32 -5.33
N SER A 167 -3.62 17.15 -5.61
CA SER A 167 -2.15 16.99 -5.68
C SER A 167 -1.54 17.84 -6.82
N LYS A 168 -0.28 18.28 -6.65
CA LYS A 168 0.42 19.18 -7.60
C LYS A 168 0.41 18.70 -9.05
N ASN A 169 0.53 17.39 -9.27
CA ASN A 169 0.54 16.77 -10.59
C ASN A 169 -0.81 16.89 -11.34
N LEU A 170 -1.89 17.27 -10.66
CA LEU A 170 -3.18 17.58 -11.30
C LEU A 170 -3.26 19.01 -11.83
N ARG A 171 -2.27 19.87 -11.61
CA ARG A 171 -2.24 21.20 -12.27
C ARG A 171 -2.07 21.10 -13.78
N ASP A 172 -1.57 19.96 -14.27
CA ASP A 172 -1.43 19.72 -15.70
C ASP A 172 -2.80 19.54 -16.37
N ASN A 173 -3.06 20.36 -17.39
CA ASN A 173 -4.28 20.30 -18.20
C ASN A 173 -4.49 18.94 -18.90
N SER A 174 -3.44 18.14 -19.09
CA SER A 174 -3.56 16.78 -19.63
C SER A 174 -4.29 15.81 -18.69
N LYS A 175 -4.46 16.17 -17.40
CA LYS A 175 -5.05 15.32 -16.35
C LYS A 175 -6.47 15.75 -15.97
N LYS A 176 -7.16 16.54 -16.81
CA LYS A 176 -8.52 17.03 -16.55
C LYS A 176 -9.53 15.91 -16.28
N ASP A 177 -9.39 14.76 -16.93
CA ASP A 177 -10.32 13.63 -16.72
C ASP A 177 -10.22 13.08 -15.29
N VAL A 178 -9.03 13.12 -14.68
CA VAL A 178 -8.82 12.71 -13.28
C VAL A 178 -9.49 13.70 -12.33
N ILE A 179 -9.35 15.00 -12.58
CA ILE A 179 -10.06 16.04 -11.80
C ILE A 179 -11.57 15.85 -11.93
N ASN A 180 -12.08 15.74 -13.16
CA ASN A 180 -13.50 15.57 -13.43
C ASN A 180 -14.05 14.31 -12.75
N PHE A 181 -13.27 13.22 -12.76
CA PHE A 181 -13.62 12.01 -12.04
C PHE A 181 -13.76 12.27 -10.54
N PHE A 182 -12.75 12.84 -9.88
CA PHE A 182 -12.83 13.15 -8.44
C PHE A 182 -14.02 14.06 -8.13
N THR A 183 -14.17 15.18 -8.84
CA THR A 183 -15.27 16.12 -8.63
C THR A 183 -16.63 15.45 -8.80
N ARG A 184 -16.81 14.60 -9.82
CA ARG A 184 -18.06 13.87 -10.03
C ARG A 184 -18.36 12.89 -8.89
N GLN A 185 -17.36 12.22 -8.34
CA GLN A 185 -17.55 11.33 -7.19
C GLN A 185 -18.00 12.12 -5.95
N ILE A 186 -17.44 13.30 -5.72
CA ILE A 186 -17.90 14.20 -4.65
C ILE A 186 -19.35 14.61 -4.87
N GLU A 187 -19.68 15.11 -6.07
CA GLU A 187 -21.02 15.59 -6.39
C GLU A 187 -22.06 14.47 -6.29
N THR A 188 -21.76 13.30 -6.83
CA THR A 188 -22.75 12.20 -6.91
C THR A 188 -23.01 11.54 -5.55
N LYS A 189 -22.00 11.47 -4.67
CA LYS A 189 -22.06 10.63 -3.47
C LYS A 189 -22.12 11.40 -2.15
N PHE A 190 -21.74 12.67 -2.14
CA PHE A 190 -21.55 13.42 -0.89
C PHE A 190 -22.21 14.80 -0.88
N ILE A 191 -22.12 15.55 -1.97
CA ILE A 191 -22.60 16.94 -2.05
C ILE A 191 -23.31 17.12 -3.40
N ASP A 192 -24.58 16.72 -3.49
CA ASP A 192 -25.37 16.72 -4.73
C ASP A 192 -25.59 18.12 -5.33
N ASP A 193 -25.50 19.17 -4.52
CA ASP A 193 -25.56 20.58 -4.92
C ASP A 193 -24.19 21.25 -5.07
N LEU A 194 -23.10 20.48 -5.19
CA LEU A 194 -21.72 21.00 -5.26
C LEU A 194 -21.56 22.11 -6.30
N SER A 195 -22.16 21.95 -7.48
CA SER A 195 -22.12 22.93 -8.58
C SER A 195 -22.78 24.28 -8.25
N GLN A 196 -23.61 24.35 -7.22
CA GLN A 196 -24.28 25.56 -6.75
C GLN A 196 -23.55 26.23 -5.57
N ARG A 197 -22.55 25.55 -4.99
CA ARG A 197 -21.82 26.03 -3.81
C ARG A 197 -20.63 26.89 -4.17
N LYS A 198 -20.18 27.68 -3.19
CA LYS A 198 -18.89 28.38 -3.26
C LYS A 198 -17.75 27.39 -3.02
N VAL A 199 -17.20 26.86 -4.11
CA VAL A 199 -16.06 25.93 -4.08
C VAL A 199 -14.74 26.70 -4.19
N LYS A 200 -13.86 26.53 -3.19
CA LYS A 200 -12.47 26.98 -3.25
C LYS A 200 -11.59 25.82 -3.68
N ILE A 201 -10.92 25.95 -4.81
CA ILE A 201 -9.96 24.95 -5.31
C ILE A 201 -8.55 25.39 -4.95
N LYS A 202 -7.76 24.45 -4.41
CA LYS A 202 -6.32 24.60 -4.18
C LYS A 202 -5.57 23.40 -4.74
N TYR A 203 -4.26 23.56 -4.86
CA TYR A 203 -3.34 22.48 -5.11
C TYR A 203 -2.28 22.50 -4.03
N GLU A 204 -1.86 21.31 -3.57
CA GLU A 204 -0.75 21.15 -2.62
C GLU A 204 0.54 21.85 -3.07
#